data_AF-A0A916UJW9-F1
#
_entry.id   AF-A0A916UJW9-F1
#
_cell.length_a   1.000
_cell.length_b   1.000
_cell.length_c   1.000
_cell.angle_alpha   90.00
_cell.angle_beta   90.00
_cell.angle_gamma   90.00
#
_symmetry.space_group_name_H-M   'P 1'
#
loop_
_entity.id
_entity.type
_entity.pdbx_description
1 polymer ?
#
loop_
_entity_poly.entity_id
_entity_poly.type
_entity_poly.pdbx_seq_one_letter_code
_entity_poly.pdbx_strand_id
1 'polypeptide(L)'
;MRGLTPQQLDEHAKACAEYGVQTNFDQYMLGRSRGLLNYCQPQNAFNVGRAGQGENVAACPPNMQNDFVFEFRRGQEINQMESELESIRSRVVLNNSRISRNDGRIYDIRNELRRTDLSNDARAALLNEFRTHFINRSEMRLS
;
A
#
# COMPACT_ATOMS: atom_id res chain seq x y z
N MET A 1 17.13 9.23 -6.71
CA MET A 1 17.49 10.60 -6.29
C MET A 1 16.60 11.57 -7.05
N ARG A 2 15.85 12.46 -6.36
CA ARG A 2 15.10 13.54 -7.03
C ARG A 2 16.04 14.72 -7.23
N GLY A 3 16.19 15.19 -8.47
CA GLY A 3 16.95 16.40 -8.76
C GLY A 3 16.18 17.65 -8.32
N LEU A 4 16.89 18.65 -7.79
CA LEU A 4 16.32 19.92 -7.32
C LEU A 4 15.53 20.62 -8.43
N THR A 5 14.46 21.33 -8.06
CA THR A 5 13.81 22.25 -9.01
C THR A 5 14.75 23.43 -9.30
N PRO A 6 14.57 24.16 -10.42
CA PRO A 6 15.33 25.37 -10.68
C PRO A 6 15.23 26.40 -9.54
N GLN A 7 14.08 26.47 -8.88
CA GLN A 7 13.81 27.38 -7.78
C GLN A 7 14.58 26.99 -6.51
N GLN A 8 14.62 25.69 -6.19
CA GLN A 8 15.41 25.17 -5.07
C GLN A 8 16.92 25.33 -5.32
N LEU A 9 17.35 25.23 -6.57
CA LEU A 9 18.74 25.47 -6.92
C LEU A 9 19.12 26.95 -6.75
N ASP A 10 18.25 27.88 -7.12
CA ASP A 10 18.47 29.31 -6.95
C ASP A 10 18.58 29.70 -5.47
N GLU A 11 17.71 29.14 -4.62
CA GLU A 11 17.79 29.30 -3.16
C GLU A 11 19.12 28.74 -2.61
N HIS A 12 19.53 27.56 -3.07
CA HIS A 12 20.79 26.95 -2.66
C HIS A 12 22.02 27.75 -3.15
N ALA A 13 21.94 28.29 -4.37
CA ALA A 13 22.98 29.13 -4.95
C ALA A 13 23.21 30.40 -4.14
N LYS A 14 22.14 31.04 -3.65
CA LYS A 14 22.22 32.22 -2.77
C LYS A 14 22.92 31.90 -1.46
N ALA A 15 22.56 30.78 -0.83
CA ALA A 15 23.20 30.35 0.42
C ALA A 15 24.69 30.00 0.24
N CYS A 16 25.07 29.36 -0.87
CA CYS A 16 26.47 29.05 -1.17
C CYS A 16 27.30 30.30 -1.52
N ALA A 17 26.67 31.30 -2.14
CA ALA A 17 27.32 32.56 -2.48
C ALA A 17 27.79 33.35 -1.25
N GLU A 18 27.10 33.22 -0.11
CA GLU A 18 27.53 33.81 1.18
C GLU A 18 28.90 33.28 1.65
N TYR A 19 29.31 32.12 1.15
CA TYR A 19 30.59 31.48 1.45
C TYR A 19 31.56 31.48 0.26
N GLY A 20 31.28 32.28 -0.78
CA GLY A 20 32.14 32.41 -1.97
C GLY A 20 32.12 31.21 -2.92
N VAL A 21 31.16 30.29 -2.75
CA VAL A 21 30.98 29.12 -3.63
C VAL A 21 29.95 29.45 -4.70
N GLN A 22 30.35 29.43 -5.98
CA GLN A 22 29.49 29.78 -7.10
C GLN A 22 28.97 28.52 -7.81
N THR A 23 27.66 28.32 -7.78
CA THR A 23 26.98 27.22 -8.49
C THR A 23 26.95 27.50 -10.00
N ASN A 24 27.48 26.59 -10.80
CA ASN A 24 27.40 26.67 -12.26
C ASN A 24 26.01 26.20 -12.74
N PHE A 25 25.11 27.17 -12.93
CA PHE A 25 23.72 26.91 -13.32
C PHE A 25 23.63 26.21 -14.68
N ASP A 26 24.46 26.58 -15.65
CA ASP A 26 24.45 26.01 -17.00
C ASP A 26 24.85 24.53 -16.99
N GLN A 27 25.89 24.18 -16.23
CA GLN A 27 26.30 22.79 -16.06
C GLN A 27 25.23 21.96 -15.34
N TYR A 28 24.58 22.52 -14.33
CA TYR A 28 23.46 21.85 -13.67
C TYR A 28 22.30 21.59 -14.64
N MET A 29 21.88 22.61 -15.39
CA MET A 29 20.76 22.50 -16.34
C MET A 29 21.07 21.50 -17.45
N LEU A 30 22.31 21.44 -17.93
CA LEU A 30 22.78 20.44 -18.89
C LEU A 30 22.76 19.03 -18.31
N GLY A 31 23.24 18.85 -17.07
CA GLY A 31 23.18 17.56 -16.38
C GLY A 31 21.73 17.11 -16.15
N ARG A 32 20.88 18.03 -15.73
CA ARG A 32 19.45 17.80 -15.50
C ARG A 32 18.73 17.39 -16.78
N SER A 33 18.93 18.11 -17.88
CA SER A 33 18.27 17.79 -19.16
C SER A 33 18.65 16.38 -19.65
N ARG A 34 19.93 16.01 -19.55
CA ARG A 34 20.41 14.65 -19.85
C ARG A 34 19.78 13.59 -18.93
N GLY A 35 19.68 13.88 -17.64
CA GLY A 35 19.02 12.98 -16.69
C GLY A 35 17.53 12.77 -16.98
N LEU A 36 16.84 13.84 -17.40
CA LEU A 36 15.42 13.78 -17.74
C LEU A 36 15.14 12.90 -18.96
N LEU A 37 16.06 12.81 -19.93
CA LEU A 37 15.90 11.87 -21.04
C LEU A 37 15.83 10.41 -20.59
N ASN A 38 16.47 10.05 -19.48
CA ASN A 38 16.38 8.70 -18.89
C ASN A 38 15.14 8.56 -18.01
N TYR A 39 14.84 9.57 -17.19
CA TYR A 39 13.66 9.56 -16.32
C TYR A 39 12.36 9.47 -17.12
N CYS A 40 12.28 10.19 -18.24
CA CYS A 40 11.08 10.29 -19.05
C CYS A 40 10.85 9.10 -19.98
N GLN A 41 11.67 8.06 -19.90
CA GLN A 41 11.49 6.85 -20.70
C GLN A 41 10.19 6.13 -20.31
N PRO A 42 9.45 5.57 -21.29
CA PRO A 42 8.18 4.87 -21.04
C PRO A 42 8.29 3.78 -19.96
N GLN A 43 9.35 2.97 -20.02
CA GLN A 43 9.60 1.92 -19.02
C GLN A 43 9.77 2.48 -17.59
N ASN A 44 10.42 3.63 -17.45
CA ASN A 44 10.59 4.25 -16.14
C ASN A 44 9.26 4.84 -15.64
N ALA A 45 8.47 5.45 -16.53
CA ALA A 45 7.14 5.95 -16.19
C ALA A 45 6.23 4.83 -15.64
N PHE A 46 6.20 3.68 -16.33
CA PHE A 46 5.50 2.48 -15.86
C PHE A 46 5.98 2.04 -14.47
N ASN A 47 7.30 1.98 -14.26
CA ASN A 47 7.86 1.58 -12.97
C ASN A 47 7.51 2.55 -11.84
N VAL A 48 7.52 3.86 -12.11
CA VAL A 48 7.12 4.89 -11.14
C VAL A 48 5.64 4.73 -10.77
N GLY A 49 4.77 4.53 -11.76
CA GLY A 49 3.34 4.29 -11.55
C GLY A 49 3.08 3.01 -10.77
N ARG A 50 3.74 1.90 -11.14
CA ARG A 50 3.62 0.61 -10.46
C ARG A 50 4.14 0.64 -9.02
N ALA A 51 5.15 1.45 -8.75
CA ALA A 51 5.65 1.67 -7.40
C ALA A 51 4.73 2.56 -6.54
N GLY A 52 3.64 3.10 -7.09
CA GLY A 52 2.73 4.02 -6.38
C GLY A 52 3.36 5.38 -6.07
N GLN A 53 4.43 5.75 -6.79
CA GLN A 53 5.08 7.05 -6.62
C GLN A 53 4.35 8.14 -7.41
N GLY A 54 4.43 9.39 -6.94
CA GLY A 54 3.93 10.52 -7.70
C GLY A 54 4.73 10.74 -8.99
N GLU A 55 4.04 11.09 -10.08
CA GLU A 55 4.67 11.44 -11.36
C GLU A 55 5.31 12.84 -11.34
N ASN A 56 6.17 13.09 -12.33
CA ASN A 56 6.73 14.42 -12.58
C ASN A 56 6.82 14.68 -14.09
N VAL A 57 5.66 14.62 -14.75
CA VAL A 57 5.51 14.82 -16.20
C VAL A 57 6.01 16.20 -16.64
N ALA A 58 5.80 17.23 -15.82
CA ALA A 58 6.23 18.60 -16.13
C ALA A 58 7.75 18.73 -16.30
N ALA A 59 8.53 17.80 -15.75
CA ALA A 59 9.98 17.78 -15.96
C ALA A 59 10.38 17.17 -17.31
N CYS A 60 9.47 16.49 -18.02
CA CYS A 60 9.77 15.84 -19.28
C CYS A 60 9.73 16.82 -20.47
N PRO A 61 10.60 16.62 -21.49
CA PRO A 61 10.47 17.30 -22.76
C PRO A 61 9.05 17.12 -23.34
N PRO A 62 8.45 18.15 -23.97
CA PRO A 62 7.05 18.09 -24.43
C PRO A 62 6.73 16.87 -25.30
N ASN A 63 7.68 16.43 -26.13
CA ASN A 63 7.52 15.27 -27.01
C ASN A 63 7.52 13.90 -26.29
N MET A 64 7.85 13.85 -24.99
CA MET A 64 7.86 12.62 -24.19
C MET A 64 6.72 12.58 -23.15
N GLN A 65 6.01 13.69 -22.94
CA GLN A 65 5.01 13.79 -21.87
C GLN A 65 3.83 12.83 -22.07
N ASN A 66 3.33 12.69 -23.30
CA ASN A 66 2.19 11.83 -23.59
C ASN A 66 2.50 10.35 -23.31
N ASP A 67 3.65 9.86 -23.79
CA ASP A 67 4.08 8.48 -23.56
C ASP A 67 4.36 8.20 -22.09
N PHE A 68 4.94 9.19 -21.37
CA PHE A 68 5.13 9.09 -19.93
C PHE A 68 3.79 8.92 -19.21
N VAL A 69 2.82 9.80 -19.46
CA VAL A 69 1.49 9.74 -18.80
C VAL A 69 0.81 8.41 -19.10
N PHE A 70 0.88 7.96 -20.36
CA PHE A 70 0.27 6.70 -20.78
C PHE A 70 0.85 5.52 -20.00
N GLU A 71 2.17 5.34 -20.01
CA GLU A 71 2.80 4.21 -19.31
C GLU A 71 2.72 4.34 -17.78
N PHE A 72 2.80 5.55 -17.23
CA PHE A 72 2.60 5.80 -15.80
C PHE A 72 1.23 5.30 -15.34
N ARG A 73 0.15 5.63 -16.07
CA ARG A 73 -1.20 5.14 -15.75
C ARG A 73 -1.31 3.63 -15.80
N ARG A 74 -0.69 2.97 -16.79
CA ARG A 74 -0.64 1.49 -16.83
C ARG A 74 0.07 0.92 -15.61
N GLY A 75 1.17 1.55 -15.18
CA GLY A 75 1.82 1.22 -13.93
C GLY A 75 0.88 1.36 -12.73
N GLN A 76 0.14 2.47 -12.64
CA GLN A 76 -0.81 2.71 -11.55
C GLN A 76 -1.95 1.68 -11.52
N GLU A 77 -2.48 1.27 -12.67
CA GLU A 77 -3.49 0.21 -12.75
C GLU A 77 -2.96 -1.10 -12.16
N ILE A 78 -1.72 -1.48 -12.47
CA ILE A 78 -1.07 -2.65 -11.87
C ILE A 78 -0.88 -2.48 -10.36
N ASN A 79 -0.44 -1.30 -9.91
CA ASN A 79 -0.29 -1.02 -8.48
C ASN A 79 -1.63 -1.19 -7.73
N GLN A 80 -2.72 -0.72 -8.33
CA GLN A 80 -4.05 -0.85 -7.75
C GLN A 80 -4.47 -2.32 -7.66
N MET A 81 -4.29 -3.10 -8.72
CA MET A 81 -4.60 -4.54 -8.72
C MET A 81 -3.74 -5.31 -7.70
N GLU A 82 -2.44 -5.00 -7.60
CA GLU A 82 -1.54 -5.60 -6.61
C GLU A 82 -1.99 -5.26 -5.18
N SER A 83 -2.41 -4.02 -4.94
CA SER A 83 -2.91 -3.57 -3.64
C SER A 83 -4.24 -4.24 -3.26
N GLU A 84 -5.15 -4.40 -4.23
CA GLU A 84 -6.42 -5.12 -4.04
C GLU A 84 -6.19 -6.59 -3.73
N LEU A 85 -5.27 -7.25 -4.46
CA LEU A 85 -4.89 -8.63 -4.21
C LEU A 85 -4.34 -8.82 -2.79
N GLU A 86 -3.48 -7.91 -2.34
CA GLU A 86 -2.91 -7.98 -0.99
C GLU A 86 -3.97 -7.76 0.10
N SER A 87 -4.91 -6.84 -0.14
CA SER A 87 -6.07 -6.63 0.74
C SER A 87 -6.93 -7.90 0.84
N ILE A 88 -7.22 -8.56 -0.28
CA ILE A 88 -7.97 -9.81 -0.31
C ILE A 88 -7.23 -10.92 0.46
N ARG A 89 -5.92 -11.08 0.23
CA ARG A 89 -5.10 -12.06 0.97
C ARG A 89 -5.12 -11.81 2.47
N SER A 90 -4.95 -10.55 2.88
CA SER A 90 -5.03 -10.15 4.29
C SER A 90 -6.40 -10.48 4.89
N ARG A 91 -7.49 -10.23 4.15
CA ARG A 91 -8.85 -10.61 4.59
C ARG A 91 -9.01 -12.11 4.77
N VAL A 92 -8.48 -12.93 3.86
CA VAL A 92 -8.51 -14.40 3.98
C VAL A 92 -7.77 -14.86 5.24
N VAL A 93 -6.57 -14.33 5.49
CA VAL A 93 -5.79 -14.66 6.70
C VAL A 93 -6.54 -14.27 7.98
N LEU A 94 -7.13 -13.07 8.00
CA LEU A 94 -7.92 -12.58 9.13
C LEU A 94 -9.18 -13.44 9.35
N ASN A 95 -9.90 -13.80 8.30
CA ASN A 95 -11.08 -14.67 8.38
C ASN A 95 -10.72 -16.06 8.88
N ASN A 96 -9.64 -16.67 8.37
CA ASN A 96 -9.14 -17.96 8.87
C ASN A 96 -8.77 -17.92 10.35
N SER A 97 -8.12 -16.84 10.79
CA SER A 97 -7.81 -16.63 12.20
C SER A 97 -9.08 -16.50 13.06
N ARG A 98 -10.10 -15.81 12.55
CA ARG A 98 -11.42 -15.69 13.23
C ARG A 98 -12.15 -17.03 13.28
N ILE A 99 -12.15 -17.80 12.19
CA ILE A 99 -12.74 -19.16 12.15
C ILE A 99 -12.06 -20.04 13.20
N SER A 100 -10.72 -20.06 13.23
CA SER A 100 -9.96 -20.86 14.20
C SER A 100 -10.28 -20.47 15.65
N ARG A 101 -10.44 -19.17 15.96
CA ARG A 101 -10.85 -18.72 17.30
C ARG A 101 -12.25 -19.19 17.66
N ASN A 102 -13.22 -19.09 16.75
CA ASN A 102 -14.57 -19.58 16.99
C ASN A 102 -14.58 -21.11 17.15
N ASP A 103 -13.83 -21.86 16.34
CA ASP A 103 -13.71 -23.32 16.46
C ASP A 103 -13.14 -23.73 17.82
N GLY A 104 -12.10 -23.03 18.30
CA GLY A 104 -11.55 -23.22 19.65
C GLY A 104 -12.59 -22.98 20.73
N ARG A 105 -13.29 -21.84 20.69
CA ARG A 105 -14.30 -21.53 21.72
C ARG A 105 -15.49 -22.50 21.69
N ILE A 106 -15.93 -22.92 20.52
CA ILE A 106 -16.96 -23.96 20.34
C ILE A 106 -16.51 -25.27 20.99
N TYR A 107 -15.24 -25.66 20.83
CA TYR A 107 -14.67 -26.84 21.45
C TYR A 107 -14.66 -26.73 22.98
N ASP A 108 -14.22 -25.59 23.52
CA ASP A 108 -14.18 -25.34 24.96
C ASP A 108 -15.58 -25.40 25.58
N ILE A 109 -16.55 -24.71 24.98
CA ILE A 109 -17.94 -24.71 25.46
C ILE A 109 -18.53 -26.11 25.46
N ARG A 110 -18.25 -26.93 24.43
CA ARG A 110 -18.69 -28.33 24.40
C ARG A 110 -18.10 -29.14 25.56
N ASN A 111 -16.86 -28.89 25.93
CA ASN A 111 -16.24 -29.54 27.09
C ASN A 111 -16.84 -29.06 28.41
N GLU A 112 -17.09 -27.76 28.54
CA GLU A 112 -17.76 -27.18 29.71
C GLU A 112 -19.16 -27.77 29.89
N LEU A 113 -19.97 -27.84 28.82
CA LEU A 113 -21.34 -28.39 28.84
C LEU A 113 -21.44 -29.86 29.29
N ARG A 114 -20.34 -30.63 29.22
CA ARG A 114 -20.27 -32.02 29.70
C ARG A 114 -20.19 -32.12 31.22
N ARG A 115 -19.85 -31.03 31.91
CA ARG A 115 -19.82 -30.99 33.37
C ARG A 115 -21.21 -31.27 33.94
N THR A 116 -21.26 -32.12 34.96
CA THR A 116 -22.49 -32.53 35.63
C THR A 116 -22.91 -31.58 36.75
N ASP A 117 -22.01 -30.71 37.21
CA ASP A 117 -22.20 -29.77 38.31
C ASP A 117 -22.62 -28.36 37.86
N LEU A 118 -23.04 -28.20 36.60
CA LEU A 118 -23.51 -26.91 36.06
C LEU A 118 -24.93 -26.58 36.50
N SER A 119 -25.14 -25.33 36.97
CA SER A 119 -26.48 -24.78 37.16
C SER A 119 -27.22 -24.62 35.82
N ASN A 120 -28.55 -24.56 35.87
CA ASN A 120 -29.37 -24.33 34.68
C ASN A 120 -29.03 -23.01 33.99
N ASP A 121 -28.78 -21.94 34.75
CA ASP A 121 -28.42 -20.63 34.22
C ASP A 121 -27.06 -20.65 33.52
N ALA A 122 -26.06 -21.29 34.12
CA ALA A 122 -24.74 -21.45 33.50
C ALA A 122 -24.81 -22.27 32.22
N ARG A 123 -25.63 -23.35 32.22
CA ARG A 123 -25.87 -24.16 31.02
C ARG A 123 -26.56 -23.36 29.91
N ALA A 124 -27.55 -22.55 30.24
CA ALA A 124 -28.24 -21.68 29.28
C ALA A 124 -27.29 -20.65 28.67
N ALA A 125 -26.43 -20.02 29.48
CA ALA A 125 -25.43 -19.07 29.02
C ALA A 125 -24.44 -19.71 28.02
N LEU A 126 -23.92 -20.89 28.35
CA LEU A 126 -23.00 -21.64 27.47
C LEU A 126 -23.67 -22.03 26.14
N LEU A 127 -24.94 -22.44 26.14
CA LEU A 127 -25.67 -22.76 24.91
C LEU A 127 -25.89 -21.52 24.03
N ASN A 128 -26.16 -20.37 24.64
CA ASN A 128 -26.29 -19.12 23.89
C ASN A 128 -24.95 -18.71 23.27
N GLU A 129 -23.87 -18.77 24.04
CA GLU A 129 -22.52 -18.46 23.55
C GLU A 129 -22.10 -19.41 22.41
N PHE A 130 -22.38 -20.71 22.56
CA PHE A 130 -22.14 -21.71 21.52
C PHE A 130 -22.84 -21.32 20.21
N ARG A 131 -24.11 -20.92 20.29
CA ARG A 131 -24.90 -20.51 19.12
C ARG A 131 -24.25 -19.31 18.42
N THR A 132 -23.85 -18.30 19.17
CA THR A 132 -23.20 -17.10 18.61
C THR A 132 -21.91 -17.46 17.87
N HIS A 133 -21.01 -18.22 18.48
CA HIS A 133 -19.76 -18.62 17.81
C HIS A 133 -19.99 -19.55 16.61
N PHE A 134 -20.99 -20.43 16.69
CA PHE A 134 -21.35 -21.33 15.59
C PHE A 134 -21.86 -20.55 14.37
N ILE A 135 -22.73 -19.56 14.57
CA ILE A 135 -23.24 -18.69 13.49
C ILE A 135 -22.09 -17.89 12.88
N ASN A 136 -21.32 -17.18 13.70
CA ASN A 136 -20.18 -16.37 13.24
C ASN A 136 -19.21 -17.18 12.38
N ARG A 137 -18.83 -18.38 12.84
CA ARG A 137 -17.96 -19.29 12.09
C ARG A 137 -18.57 -19.71 10.75
N SER A 138 -19.87 -19.99 10.73
CA SER A 138 -20.56 -20.49 9.53
C SER A 138 -20.67 -19.41 8.45
N GLU A 139 -21.00 -18.17 8.85
CA GLU A 139 -21.03 -17.03 7.94
C GLU A 139 -19.66 -16.75 7.31
N MET A 140 -18.59 -16.80 8.10
CA MET A 140 -17.22 -16.58 7.61
C MET A 140 -16.69 -17.66 6.67
N ARG A 141 -17.25 -18.87 6.69
CA ARG A 141 -16.87 -19.94 5.73
C ARG A 141 -17.55 -19.79 4.37
N LEU A 142 -18.60 -18.97 4.28
CA LEU A 142 -19.35 -18.69 3.05
C LEU A 142 -18.90 -17.40 2.35
N SER A 143 -18.05 -16.61 3.01
CA SER A 143 -17.52 -15.31 2.56
C SER A 143 -16.09 -15.41 2.06
#